data_AF-A0A8T7EPZ0-F1
#
_entry.id   AF-A0A8T7EPZ0-F1
#
_cell.length_a   1.000
_cell.length_b   1.000
_cell.length_c   1.000
_cell.angle_alpha   90.00
_cell.angle_beta   90.00
_cell.angle_gamma   90.00
#
_symmetry.space_group_name_H-M   'P 1'
#
loop_
_entity.id
_entity.type
_entity.pdbx_description
1 polymer ?
#
loop_
_entity_poly.entity_id
_entity_poly.type
_entity_poly.pdbx_seq_one_letter_code
_entity_poly.pdbx_strand_id
1 'polypeptide(L)'
;MSCSSKLADRLHNMRTLHHMAEDRQRGIARETMDIFAPLANRLGIWQIKWELEDLSLRYLEPDVYRTIANKIDERRADRERYMDEIVSALKDAISREGLENVTVSGRPKHITSIYNKMQRKNLPFEQIYDVRAIRVIVDSVAQCYQVLGIVHNLWQPIPREFDDYIARPKDNMYQSLHTAVYVNGKTVEVQIRTWEMHQHAEYGIAAHWRYKEGGKANDPEFERRLNILRKMMEFGDEVNQNAEQFVDAMKTEFFQDRVYVVTPKGTSSTCLRARRQSISPITSTPTSAIARAARRSTAAS
;
A
#
# COMPACT_ATOMS: atom_id res chain seq x y z
N MET A 1 -5.67 -9.74 23.90
CA MET A 1 -6.50 -9.80 22.67
C MET A 1 -5.59 -9.66 21.45
N SER A 2 -5.77 -10.46 20.40
CA SER A 2 -4.97 -10.36 19.17
C SER A 2 -5.32 -9.09 18.37
N CYS A 3 -4.37 -8.54 17.61
CA CYS A 3 -4.54 -7.30 16.83
C CYS A 3 -5.72 -7.36 15.85
N SER A 4 -5.89 -8.51 15.21
CA SER A 4 -7.03 -8.77 14.32
C SER A 4 -8.37 -8.72 15.06
N SER A 5 -8.42 -9.09 16.35
CA SER A 5 -9.64 -9.04 17.16
C SER A 5 -10.06 -7.61 17.49
N LYS A 6 -9.12 -6.70 17.78
CA LYS A 6 -9.43 -5.28 18.04
C LYS A 6 -9.93 -4.56 16.77
N LEU A 7 -9.34 -4.87 15.61
CA LEU A 7 -9.80 -4.31 14.33
C LEU A 7 -11.18 -4.85 13.92
N ALA A 8 -11.43 -6.14 14.14
CA ALA A 8 -12.74 -6.73 13.88
C ALA A 8 -13.82 -6.13 14.78
N ASP A 9 -13.52 -5.92 16.07
CA ASP A 9 -14.44 -5.26 17.01
C ASP A 9 -14.71 -3.82 16.59
N ARG A 10 -13.67 -3.04 16.28
CA ARG A 10 -13.85 -1.66 15.78
C ARG A 10 -14.67 -1.62 14.51
N LEU A 11 -14.44 -2.55 13.57
CA LEU A 11 -15.24 -2.64 12.34
C LEU A 11 -16.70 -2.95 12.62
N HIS A 12 -16.97 -3.88 13.55
CA HIS A 12 -18.33 -4.16 14.00
C HIS A 12 -19.00 -2.91 14.58
N ASN A 13 -18.32 -2.20 15.48
CA ASN A 13 -18.81 -0.96 16.08
C ASN A 13 -19.10 0.12 15.02
N MET A 14 -18.24 0.27 14.01
CA MET A 14 -18.46 1.21 12.90
C MET A 14 -19.69 0.86 12.06
N ARG A 15 -20.00 -0.43 11.88
CA ARG A 15 -21.20 -0.88 11.14
C ARG A 15 -22.50 -0.59 11.90
N THR A 16 -22.46 -0.57 13.23
CA THR A 16 -23.63 -0.35 14.10
C THR A 16 -23.66 1.04 14.75
N LEU A 17 -22.76 1.94 14.35
CA LEU A 17 -22.53 3.25 14.97
C LEU A 17 -23.76 4.18 14.95
N HIS A 18 -24.71 3.95 14.04
CA HIS A 18 -25.92 4.76 13.88
C HIS A 18 -26.84 4.80 15.11
N HIS A 19 -26.70 3.88 16.08
CA HIS A 19 -27.46 3.89 17.33
C HIS A 19 -26.91 4.86 18.38
N MET A 20 -25.72 5.44 18.18
CA MET A 20 -25.10 6.37 19.12
C MET A 20 -25.52 7.82 18.85
N ALA A 21 -25.30 8.72 19.82
CA ALA A 21 -25.49 10.15 19.62
C ALA A 21 -24.44 10.73 18.64
N GLU A 22 -24.82 11.76 17.86
CA GLU A 22 -24.00 12.28 16.74
C GLU A 22 -22.59 12.72 17.12
N ASP A 23 -22.44 13.31 18.31
CA ASP A 23 -21.15 13.71 18.88
C ASP A 23 -20.21 12.51 19.05
N ARG A 24 -20.74 11.43 19.63
CA ARG A 24 -20.01 10.16 19.79
C ARG A 24 -19.75 9.48 18.46
N GLN A 25 -20.69 9.52 17.52
CA GLN A 25 -20.49 8.99 16.16
C GLN A 25 -19.29 9.66 15.49
N ARG A 26 -19.22 11.00 15.52
CA ARG A 26 -18.11 11.76 14.93
C ARG A 26 -16.78 11.50 15.65
N GLY A 27 -16.78 11.42 16.98
CA GLY A 27 -15.59 11.09 17.77
C GLY A 27 -15.00 9.73 17.39
N ILE A 28 -15.85 8.70 17.38
CA ILE A 28 -15.47 7.32 17.02
C ILE A 28 -15.01 7.24 15.56
N ALA A 29 -15.69 7.90 14.63
CA ALA A 29 -15.31 7.93 13.23
C ALA A 29 -13.96 8.61 13.00
N ARG A 30 -13.67 9.70 13.72
CA ARG A 30 -12.37 10.38 13.65
C ARG A 30 -11.24 9.50 14.18
N GLU A 31 -11.42 8.91 15.35
CA GLU A 31 -10.47 7.95 15.92
C GLU A 31 -10.23 6.77 14.97
N THR A 32 -11.28 6.28 14.33
CA THR A 32 -11.19 5.18 13.36
C THR A 32 -10.36 5.57 12.14
N MET A 33 -10.57 6.78 11.60
CA MET A 33 -9.82 7.29 10.46
C MET A 33 -8.35 7.55 10.81
N ASP A 34 -8.07 8.09 12.00
CA ASP A 34 -6.73 8.54 12.40
C ASP A 34 -5.84 7.40 12.95
N ILE A 35 -6.45 6.36 13.54
CA ILE A 35 -5.73 5.28 14.22
C ILE A 35 -5.98 3.93 13.55
N PHE A 36 -7.23 3.49 13.48
CA PHE A 36 -7.55 2.10 13.13
C PHE A 36 -7.38 1.81 11.63
N ALA A 37 -7.75 2.73 10.75
CA ALA A 37 -7.52 2.58 9.32
C ALA A 37 -6.01 2.54 8.97
N PRO A 38 -5.15 3.46 9.46
CA PRO A 38 -3.70 3.37 9.29
C PRO A 38 -3.10 2.07 9.86
N LEU A 39 -3.59 1.61 11.01
CA LEU A 39 -3.16 0.34 11.61
C LEU A 39 -3.50 -0.85 10.68
N ALA A 40 -4.74 -0.92 10.18
CA ALA A 40 -5.17 -1.94 9.23
C ALA A 40 -4.32 -1.92 7.93
N ASN A 41 -4.00 -0.72 7.42
CA ASN A 41 -3.12 -0.54 6.27
C ASN A 41 -1.71 -1.11 6.51
N ARG A 42 -1.14 -0.90 7.71
CA ARG A 42 0.20 -1.38 8.07
C ARG A 42 0.24 -2.88 8.27
N LEU A 43 -0.85 -3.47 8.77
CA LEU A 43 -1.05 -4.92 8.84
C LEU A 43 -1.29 -5.58 7.47
N GLY A 44 -1.50 -4.77 6.43
CA GLY A 44 -1.83 -5.25 5.08
C GLY A 44 -3.25 -5.76 4.93
N ILE A 45 -4.14 -5.51 5.90
CA ILE A 45 -5.54 -5.97 5.86
C ILE A 45 -6.38 -4.92 5.13
N TRP A 46 -6.25 -4.89 3.81
CA TRP A 46 -6.85 -3.83 3.00
C TRP A 46 -8.37 -3.82 3.02
N GLN A 47 -9.02 -4.98 3.12
CA GLN A 47 -10.48 -5.07 3.19
C GLN A 47 -11.03 -4.32 4.42
N ILE A 48 -10.47 -4.57 5.60
CA ILE A 48 -10.86 -3.87 6.84
C ILE A 48 -10.55 -2.38 6.71
N LYS A 49 -9.36 -2.03 6.21
CA LYS A 49 -8.95 -0.63 6.05
C LYS A 49 -9.98 0.18 5.25
N TRP A 50 -10.29 -0.24 4.02
CA TRP A 50 -11.18 0.54 3.17
C TRP A 50 -12.60 0.63 3.72
N GLU A 51 -13.08 -0.43 4.38
CA GLU A 51 -14.40 -0.42 5.00
C GLU A 51 -14.45 0.54 6.20
N LEU A 52 -13.42 0.55 7.05
CA LEU A 52 -13.28 1.54 8.12
C LEU A 52 -13.20 2.96 7.58
N GLU A 53 -12.46 3.20 6.49
CA GLU A 53 -12.35 4.51 5.84
C GLU A 53 -13.71 4.98 5.31
N ASP A 54 -14.43 4.16 4.53
CA ASP A 54 -15.73 4.50 3.96
C ASP A 54 -16.80 4.72 5.04
N LEU A 55 -16.83 3.88 6.08
CA LEU A 55 -17.73 4.08 7.23
C LEU A 55 -17.39 5.37 7.97
N SER A 56 -16.10 5.67 8.19
CA SER A 56 -15.69 6.89 8.88
C SER A 56 -16.06 8.13 8.08
N LEU A 57 -15.84 8.14 6.76
CA LEU A 57 -16.22 9.25 5.89
C LEU A 57 -17.72 9.53 5.93
N ARG A 58 -18.56 8.49 6.01
CA ARG A 58 -20.01 8.62 6.12
C ARG A 58 -20.46 9.44 7.34
N TYR A 59 -19.74 9.35 8.46
CA TYR A 59 -20.07 10.08 9.68
C TYR A 59 -19.35 11.43 9.80
N LEU A 60 -18.15 11.54 9.23
CA LEU A 60 -17.36 12.78 9.25
C LEU A 60 -17.85 13.80 8.22
N GLU A 61 -18.16 13.34 7.00
CA GLU A 61 -18.56 14.18 5.86
C GLU A 61 -19.80 13.60 5.16
N PRO A 62 -20.97 13.57 5.84
CA PRO A 62 -22.15 12.85 5.36
C PRO A 62 -22.68 13.36 4.01
N ASP A 63 -22.67 14.67 3.78
CA ASP A 63 -23.17 15.27 2.54
C ASP A 63 -22.27 14.94 1.34
N VAL A 64 -20.95 14.97 1.56
CA VAL A 64 -19.96 14.57 0.55
C VAL A 64 -20.10 13.09 0.23
N TYR A 65 -20.21 12.24 1.25
CA TYR A 65 -20.40 10.81 1.09
C TYR A 65 -21.65 10.50 0.26
N ARG A 66 -22.81 11.10 0.61
CA ARG A 66 -24.08 10.93 -0.12
C ARG A 66 -23.96 11.41 -1.56
N THR A 67 -23.33 12.56 -1.79
CA THR A 67 -23.14 13.11 -3.14
C THR A 67 -22.32 12.17 -4.01
N ILE A 68 -21.19 11.66 -3.50
CA ILE A 68 -20.35 10.72 -4.24
C ILE A 68 -21.09 9.41 -4.48
N ALA A 69 -21.79 8.87 -3.47
CA ALA A 69 -22.56 7.64 -3.59
C ALA A 69 -23.65 7.73 -4.67
N ASN A 70 -24.43 8.82 -4.67
CA ASN A 70 -25.48 9.05 -5.68
C ASN A 70 -24.89 9.14 -7.08
N LYS A 71 -23.81 9.91 -7.28
CA LYS A 71 -23.16 10.02 -8.59
C LYS A 71 -22.55 8.70 -9.09
N ILE A 72 -22.08 7.84 -8.18
CA ILE A 72 -21.61 6.49 -8.52
C ILE A 72 -22.77 5.62 -8.98
N ASP A 73 -23.95 5.75 -8.36
CA ASP A 73 -25.15 4.96 -8.65
C ASP A 73 -25.82 5.39 -9.96
N GLU A 74 -25.97 6.70 -10.20
CA GLU A 74 -26.53 7.26 -11.44
C GLU A 74 -25.82 6.74 -12.70
N ARG A 75 -24.50 6.51 -12.62
CA ARG A 75 -23.67 6.03 -13.73
C ARG A 75 -23.32 4.54 -13.63
N ARG A 76 -24.01 3.79 -12.78
CA ARG A 76 -23.68 2.38 -12.50
C ARG A 76 -23.81 1.51 -13.73
N ALA A 77 -24.95 1.55 -14.42
CA ALA A 77 -25.21 0.71 -15.59
C ALA A 77 -24.23 0.99 -16.74
N ASP A 78 -23.91 2.26 -17.01
CA ASP A 78 -22.93 2.64 -18.03
C ASP A 78 -21.52 2.19 -17.67
N ARG A 79 -21.16 2.27 -16.39
CA ARG A 79 -19.87 1.80 -15.91
C ARG A 79 -19.78 0.28 -15.99
N GLU A 80 -20.80 -0.45 -15.56
CA GLU A 80 -20.84 -1.92 -15.61
C GLU A 80 -20.70 -2.42 -17.05
N ARG A 81 -21.53 -1.92 -17.98
CA ARG A 81 -21.42 -2.27 -19.41
C ARG A 81 -20.03 -2.01 -19.98
N TYR A 82 -19.49 -0.82 -19.71
CA TYR A 82 -18.15 -0.45 -20.18
C TYR A 82 -17.06 -1.35 -19.57
N MET A 83 -17.19 -1.71 -18.30
CA MET A 83 -16.24 -2.63 -17.66
C MET A 83 -16.34 -4.04 -18.23
N ASP A 84 -17.55 -4.53 -18.51
CA ASP A 84 -17.77 -5.84 -19.11
C ASP A 84 -17.17 -5.93 -20.52
N GLU A 85 -17.32 -4.90 -21.34
CA GLU A 85 -16.68 -4.79 -22.66
C GLU A 85 -15.16 -4.90 -22.57
N ILE A 86 -14.53 -4.14 -21.66
CA ILE A 86 -13.07 -4.16 -21.49
C ILE A 86 -12.59 -5.49 -20.92
N VAL A 87 -13.31 -6.04 -19.94
CA VAL A 87 -13.00 -7.34 -19.34
C VAL A 87 -13.08 -8.43 -20.40
N SER A 88 -14.11 -8.41 -21.26
CA SER A 88 -14.25 -9.37 -22.37
C SER A 88 -13.09 -9.24 -23.36
N ALA A 89 -12.77 -8.01 -23.81
CA ALA A 89 -11.69 -7.78 -24.74
C ALA A 89 -10.33 -8.25 -24.20
N LEU A 90 -10.06 -8.02 -22.91
CA LEU A 90 -8.83 -8.49 -22.26
C LEU A 90 -8.80 -10.01 -22.13
N LYS A 91 -9.91 -10.64 -21.74
CA LYS A 91 -10.01 -12.10 -21.66
C LYS A 91 -9.73 -12.74 -23.02
N ASP A 92 -10.35 -12.22 -24.08
CA ASP A 92 -10.15 -12.72 -25.45
C ASP A 92 -8.68 -12.60 -25.88
N ALA A 93 -8.04 -11.46 -25.60
CA ALA A 93 -6.62 -11.26 -25.90
C ALA A 93 -5.72 -12.23 -25.12
N ILE A 94 -6.01 -12.47 -23.84
CA ILE A 94 -5.28 -13.41 -23.00
C ILE A 94 -5.44 -14.86 -23.50
N SER A 95 -6.66 -15.26 -23.87
CA SER A 95 -6.94 -16.60 -24.38
C SER A 95 -6.24 -16.89 -25.72
N ARG A 96 -6.09 -15.89 -26.60
CA ARG A 96 -5.33 -16.04 -27.87
C ARG A 96 -3.84 -16.33 -27.65
N GLU A 97 -3.28 -15.86 -26.54
CA GLU A 97 -1.87 -16.09 -26.17
C GLU A 97 -1.67 -17.41 -25.40
N GLY A 98 -2.71 -18.24 -25.27
CA GLY A 98 -2.63 -19.57 -24.64
C GLY A 98 -2.49 -19.53 -23.11
N LEU A 99 -2.82 -18.41 -22.47
CA LEU A 99 -2.79 -18.30 -21.01
C LEU A 99 -4.06 -18.88 -20.38
N GLU A 100 -3.90 -19.98 -19.67
CA GLU A 100 -4.96 -20.63 -18.89
C GLU A 100 -5.06 -20.05 -17.47
N ASN A 101 -6.19 -20.28 -16.79
CA ASN A 101 -6.45 -19.92 -15.38
C ASN A 101 -6.32 -18.42 -15.02
N VAL A 102 -6.57 -17.52 -15.96
CA VAL A 102 -6.53 -16.07 -15.68
C VAL A 102 -7.91 -15.56 -15.24
N THR A 103 -7.96 -14.94 -14.06
CA THR A 103 -9.18 -14.29 -13.57
C THR A 103 -9.12 -12.79 -13.83
N VAL A 104 -10.00 -12.29 -14.69
CA VAL A 104 -10.16 -10.85 -14.97
C VAL A 104 -11.49 -10.36 -14.42
N SER A 105 -11.45 -9.30 -13.60
CA SER A 105 -12.64 -8.71 -12.97
C SER A 105 -12.55 -7.19 -12.89
N GLY A 106 -13.70 -6.51 -13.00
CA GLY A 106 -13.80 -5.10 -12.67
C GLY A 106 -13.70 -4.87 -11.17
N ARG A 107 -12.92 -3.87 -10.77
CA ARG A 107 -12.72 -3.47 -9.38
C ARG A 107 -13.43 -2.13 -9.13
N PRO A 108 -14.49 -2.08 -8.31
CA PRO A 108 -15.06 -0.81 -7.87
C PRO A 108 -14.04 -0.07 -6.99
N LYS A 109 -13.94 1.25 -7.16
CA LYS A 109 -13.17 2.10 -6.22
C LYS A 109 -14.05 2.48 -5.03
N HIS A 110 -13.45 2.49 -3.84
CA HIS A 110 -14.08 2.91 -2.59
C HIS A 110 -14.34 4.42 -2.58
N ILE A 111 -15.39 4.85 -1.88
CA ILE A 111 -15.84 6.25 -1.85
C ILE A 111 -14.74 7.15 -1.28
N THR A 112 -14.07 6.71 -0.22
CA THR A 112 -12.97 7.46 0.41
C THR A 112 -11.77 7.60 -0.50
N SER A 113 -11.48 6.59 -1.33
CA SER A 113 -10.42 6.69 -2.34
C SER A 113 -10.74 7.73 -3.42
N ILE A 114 -12.02 7.83 -3.82
CA ILE A 114 -12.50 8.85 -4.76
C ILE A 114 -12.40 10.24 -4.10
N TYR A 115 -12.92 10.37 -2.88
CA TYR A 115 -12.84 11.61 -2.09
C TYR A 115 -11.39 12.10 -1.92
N ASN A 116 -10.48 11.23 -1.48
CA ASN A 116 -9.06 11.55 -1.33
C ASN A 116 -8.39 11.94 -2.66
N LYS A 117 -8.92 11.46 -3.79
CA LYS A 117 -8.43 11.85 -5.12
C LYS A 117 -8.99 13.20 -5.56
N MET A 118 -10.27 13.49 -5.25
CA MET A 118 -10.87 14.82 -5.45
C MET A 118 -10.06 15.87 -4.71
N GLN A 119 -9.79 15.64 -3.42
CA GLN A 119 -9.04 16.54 -2.56
C GLN A 119 -7.61 16.75 -3.05
N ARG A 120 -6.85 15.67 -3.31
CA ARG A 120 -5.44 15.78 -3.73
C ARG A 120 -5.24 16.45 -5.09
N LYS A 121 -6.15 16.23 -6.04
CA LYS A 121 -6.05 16.81 -7.39
C LYS A 121 -6.83 18.13 -7.53
N ASN A 122 -7.60 18.52 -6.51
CA ASN A 122 -8.55 19.63 -6.55
C ASN A 122 -9.48 19.56 -7.78
N LEU A 123 -10.04 18.36 -8.04
CA LEU A 123 -10.89 18.10 -9.20
C LEU A 123 -12.33 17.75 -8.78
N PRO A 124 -13.35 18.23 -9.52
CA PRO A 124 -14.73 17.82 -9.31
C PRO A 124 -14.93 16.35 -9.70
N PHE A 125 -15.99 15.71 -9.18
CA PHE A 125 -16.28 14.29 -9.42
C PHE A 125 -16.38 13.95 -10.92
N GLU A 126 -16.95 14.85 -11.72
CA GLU A 126 -17.12 14.72 -13.17
C GLU A 126 -15.79 14.54 -13.91
N GLN A 127 -14.70 15.11 -13.37
CA GLN A 127 -13.35 15.03 -13.92
C GLN A 127 -12.54 13.88 -13.29
N ILE A 128 -13.11 13.14 -12.34
CA ILE A 128 -12.55 11.86 -11.91
C ILE A 128 -12.96 10.80 -12.93
N TYR A 129 -12.23 10.78 -14.03
CA TYR A 129 -12.34 9.75 -15.09
C TYR A 129 -12.00 8.33 -14.61
N ASP A 130 -11.44 8.24 -13.40
CA ASP A 130 -10.58 7.17 -12.91
C ASP A 130 -11.25 6.34 -11.80
N VAL A 131 -12.56 6.07 -11.95
CA VAL A 131 -13.28 5.08 -11.12
C VAL A 131 -13.16 3.66 -11.71
N ARG A 132 -12.48 3.53 -12.85
CA ARG A 132 -12.38 2.28 -13.62
C ARG A 132 -11.05 1.60 -13.32
N ALA A 133 -11.13 0.44 -12.66
CA ALA A 133 -9.98 -0.40 -12.43
C ALA A 133 -10.32 -1.85 -12.80
N ILE A 134 -9.37 -2.55 -13.39
CA ILE A 134 -9.44 -3.99 -13.67
C ILE A 134 -8.40 -4.68 -12.81
N ARG A 135 -8.78 -5.83 -12.27
CA ARG A 135 -7.89 -6.74 -11.57
C ARG A 135 -7.72 -8.00 -12.40
N VAL A 136 -6.47 -8.36 -12.65
CA VAL A 136 -6.07 -9.61 -13.28
C VAL A 136 -5.31 -10.45 -12.26
N ILE A 137 -5.76 -11.68 -12.05
CA ILE A 137 -5.13 -12.65 -11.15
C ILE A 137 -4.65 -13.83 -11.98
N VAL A 138 -3.38 -14.19 -11.81
CA VAL A 138 -2.68 -15.26 -12.53
C VAL A 138 -2.00 -16.23 -11.56
N ASP A 139 -1.43 -17.32 -12.07
CA ASP A 139 -0.80 -18.35 -11.22
C ASP A 139 0.65 -18.03 -10.88
N SER A 140 1.38 -17.33 -11.76
CA SER A 140 2.81 -17.07 -11.59
C SER A 140 3.24 -15.63 -11.86
N VAL A 141 4.39 -15.26 -11.31
CA VAL A 141 5.00 -13.93 -11.54
C VAL A 141 5.34 -13.73 -13.02
N ALA A 142 5.79 -14.77 -13.73
CA ALA A 142 6.06 -14.69 -15.17
C ALA A 142 4.80 -14.31 -15.96
N GLN A 143 3.66 -14.93 -15.63
CA GLN A 143 2.37 -14.59 -16.22
C GLN A 143 1.93 -13.15 -15.91
N CYS A 144 2.31 -12.57 -14.77
CA CYS A 144 2.01 -11.16 -14.48
C CYS A 144 2.62 -10.24 -15.55
N TYR A 145 3.89 -10.47 -15.91
CA TYR A 145 4.57 -9.67 -16.94
C TYR A 145 4.10 -10.00 -18.35
N GLN A 146 3.70 -11.25 -18.62
CA GLN A 146 3.10 -11.61 -19.90
C GLN A 146 1.76 -10.88 -20.10
N VAL A 147 0.88 -10.89 -19.10
CA VAL A 147 -0.38 -10.13 -19.11
C VAL A 147 -0.12 -8.63 -19.25
N LEU A 148 0.91 -8.09 -18.60
CA LEU A 148 1.29 -6.67 -18.76
C LEU A 148 1.59 -6.35 -20.23
N GLY A 149 2.36 -7.22 -20.92
CA GLY A 149 2.63 -7.09 -22.34
C GLY A 149 1.36 -7.15 -23.19
N ILE A 150 0.45 -8.09 -22.91
CA ILE A 150 -0.85 -8.20 -23.59
C ILE A 150 -1.67 -6.92 -23.42
N VAL A 151 -1.74 -6.38 -22.21
CA VAL A 151 -2.45 -5.13 -21.90
C VAL A 151 -1.87 -3.95 -22.68
N HIS A 152 -0.54 -3.82 -22.75
CA HIS A 152 0.13 -2.74 -23.48
C HIS A 152 0.08 -2.89 -25.00
N ASN A 153 -0.10 -4.11 -25.51
CA ASN A 153 -0.36 -4.36 -26.92
C ASN A 153 -1.82 -4.02 -27.30
N LEU A 154 -2.76 -4.32 -26.41
CA LEU A 154 -4.19 -4.07 -26.64
C LEU A 154 -4.54 -2.58 -26.52
N TRP A 155 -3.89 -1.88 -25.60
CA TRP A 155 -4.17 -0.47 -25.29
C TRP A 155 -2.90 0.33 -25.03
N GLN A 156 -2.93 1.60 -25.44
CA GLN A 156 -1.81 2.50 -25.27
C GLN A 156 -1.56 2.80 -23.79
N PRO A 157 -0.36 2.49 -23.24
CA PRO A 157 0.00 2.84 -21.87
C PRO A 157 0.18 4.34 -21.68
N ILE A 158 -0.20 4.83 -20.51
CA ILE A 158 0.00 6.22 -20.11
C ILE A 158 1.44 6.36 -19.57
N PRO A 159 2.28 7.24 -20.15
CA PRO A 159 3.65 7.41 -19.70
C PRO A 159 3.72 7.78 -18.21
N ARG A 160 4.69 7.19 -17.49
CA ARG A 160 4.93 7.39 -16.05
C ARG A 160 3.83 6.87 -15.10
N GLU A 161 2.80 6.21 -15.62
CA GLU A 161 1.74 5.56 -14.83
C GLU A 161 1.94 4.03 -14.85
N PHE A 162 3.16 3.59 -14.54
CA PHE A 162 3.51 2.18 -14.34
C PHE A 162 4.31 2.02 -13.05
N ASP A 163 3.81 1.19 -12.15
CA ASP A 163 4.48 0.83 -10.91
C ASP A 163 4.65 -0.70 -10.82
N ASP A 164 5.89 -1.12 -10.62
CA ASP A 164 6.24 -2.51 -10.37
C ASP A 164 6.41 -2.76 -8.87
N TYR A 165 5.29 -3.08 -8.19
CA TYR A 165 5.32 -3.48 -6.78
C TYR A 165 5.68 -4.95 -6.58
N ILE A 166 5.91 -5.74 -7.64
CA ILE A 166 6.44 -7.10 -7.49
C ILE A 166 7.94 -7.00 -7.20
N ALA A 167 8.67 -6.24 -8.01
CA ALA A 167 10.10 -6.00 -7.83
C ALA A 167 10.39 -5.06 -6.64
N ARG A 168 9.50 -4.10 -6.38
CA ARG A 168 9.63 -3.14 -5.26
C ARG A 168 8.35 -3.14 -4.41
N PRO A 169 8.16 -4.13 -3.52
CA PRO A 169 7.00 -4.20 -2.65
C PRO A 169 6.85 -2.95 -1.78
N LYS A 170 5.60 -2.60 -1.45
CA LYS A 170 5.32 -1.52 -0.48
C LYS A 170 5.71 -1.97 0.93
N ASP A 171 5.81 -1.01 1.86
CA ASP A 171 6.12 -1.29 3.27
C ASP A 171 5.21 -2.34 3.94
N ASN A 172 3.96 -2.45 3.47
CA ASN A 172 2.99 -3.44 3.96
C ASN A 172 3.04 -4.76 3.17
N MET A 173 4.16 -5.04 2.49
CA MET A 173 4.39 -6.23 1.65
C MET A 173 3.41 -6.36 0.48
N TYR A 174 2.72 -5.27 0.11
CA TYR A 174 1.82 -5.28 -1.03
C TYR A 174 2.61 -5.47 -2.33
N GLN A 175 2.19 -6.45 -3.12
CA GLN A 175 2.77 -6.80 -4.42
C GLN A 175 1.69 -6.86 -5.50
N SER A 176 1.95 -6.19 -6.62
CA SER A 176 1.14 -6.16 -7.85
C SER A 176 1.85 -5.32 -8.91
N LEU A 177 1.61 -5.56 -10.19
CA LEU A 177 1.93 -4.61 -11.26
C LEU A 177 0.74 -3.67 -11.44
N HIS A 178 0.98 -2.36 -11.41
CA HIS A 178 -0.04 -1.34 -11.67
C HIS A 178 0.32 -0.61 -12.95
N THR A 179 -0.63 -0.49 -13.87
CA THR A 179 -0.46 0.32 -15.08
C THR A 179 -1.75 1.05 -15.43
N ALA A 180 -1.65 2.26 -15.97
CA ALA A 180 -2.79 2.96 -16.56
C ALA A 180 -2.69 2.95 -18.09
N VAL A 181 -3.82 2.70 -18.76
CA VAL A 181 -3.93 2.65 -20.23
C VAL A 181 -5.11 3.50 -20.73
N TYR A 182 -5.05 3.93 -22.00
CA TYR A 182 -6.17 4.55 -22.70
C TYR A 182 -7.03 3.51 -23.41
N VAL A 183 -8.31 3.44 -23.06
CA VAL A 183 -9.31 2.61 -23.71
C VAL A 183 -10.45 3.51 -24.16
N ASN A 184 -10.74 3.58 -25.47
CA ASN A 184 -11.82 4.39 -26.04
C ASN A 184 -11.85 5.84 -25.52
N GLY A 185 -10.67 6.48 -25.42
CA GLY A 185 -10.51 7.86 -24.93
C GLY A 185 -10.64 8.03 -23.41
N LYS A 186 -10.74 6.94 -22.65
CA LYS A 186 -10.90 6.95 -21.18
C LYS A 186 -9.74 6.21 -20.52
N THR A 187 -9.35 6.66 -19.33
CA THR A 187 -8.28 6.03 -18.56
C THR A 187 -8.79 4.80 -17.81
N VAL A 188 -8.08 3.69 -17.91
CA VAL A 188 -8.36 2.45 -17.16
C VAL A 188 -7.10 2.03 -16.42
N GLU A 189 -7.24 1.81 -15.11
CA GLU A 189 -6.17 1.27 -14.27
C GLU A 189 -6.23 -0.27 -14.31
N VAL A 190 -5.10 -0.93 -14.56
CA VAL A 190 -4.99 -2.39 -14.57
C VAL A 190 -4.03 -2.82 -13.49
N GLN A 191 -4.50 -3.72 -12.62
CA GLN A 191 -3.73 -4.31 -11.53
C GLN A 191 -3.55 -5.80 -11.80
N ILE A 192 -2.30 -6.24 -11.92
CA ILE A 192 -1.96 -7.63 -12.24
C ILE A 192 -1.19 -8.23 -11.06
N ARG A 193 -1.56 -9.42 -10.60
CA ARG A 193 -0.90 -10.09 -9.47
C ARG A 193 -1.18 -11.59 -9.47
N THR A 194 -0.43 -12.35 -8.67
CA THR A 194 -0.71 -13.77 -8.48
C THR A 194 -1.84 -14.02 -7.48
N TRP A 195 -2.35 -15.25 -7.41
CA TRP A 195 -3.28 -15.68 -6.35
C TRP A 195 -2.70 -15.49 -4.94
N GLU A 196 -1.43 -15.83 -4.73
CA GLU A 196 -0.74 -15.62 -3.45
C GLU A 196 -0.67 -14.13 -3.09
N MET A 197 -0.25 -13.29 -4.04
CA MET A 197 -0.22 -11.83 -3.86
C MET A 197 -1.63 -11.26 -3.60
N HIS A 198 -2.67 -11.83 -4.24
CA HIS A 198 -4.05 -11.45 -3.99
C HIS A 198 -4.46 -11.77 -2.54
N GLN A 199 -4.21 -12.98 -2.06
CA GLN A 199 -4.54 -13.37 -0.68
C GLN A 199 -3.77 -12.52 0.34
N HIS A 200 -2.48 -12.29 0.11
CA HIS A 200 -1.68 -11.39 0.94
C HIS A 200 -2.22 -9.96 0.96
N ALA A 201 -2.68 -9.45 -0.18
CA ALA A 201 -3.23 -8.10 -0.25
C ALA A 201 -4.62 -7.98 0.42
N GLU A 202 -5.44 -9.04 0.45
CA GLU A 202 -6.76 -8.97 1.11
C GLU A 202 -6.65 -9.21 2.63
N TYR A 203 -5.84 -10.19 3.05
CA TYR A 203 -5.78 -10.64 4.45
C TYR A 203 -4.51 -10.21 5.21
N GLY A 204 -3.54 -9.58 4.53
CA GLY A 204 -2.33 -9.06 5.14
C GLY A 204 -1.50 -10.13 5.87
N ILE A 205 -1.00 -9.76 7.05
CA ILE A 205 -0.22 -10.63 7.94
C ILE A 205 -0.97 -11.92 8.32
N ALA A 206 -2.31 -11.93 8.33
CA ALA A 206 -3.08 -13.12 8.67
C ALA A 206 -2.95 -14.24 7.62
N ALA A 207 -2.78 -13.89 6.33
CA ALA A 207 -2.48 -14.89 5.28
C ALA A 207 -1.11 -15.55 5.52
N HIS A 208 -0.13 -14.76 5.98
CA HIS A 208 1.22 -15.27 6.26
C HIS A 208 1.26 -16.22 7.46
N TRP A 209 0.41 -15.99 8.47
CA TRP A 209 0.31 -16.87 9.65
C TRP A 209 -0.20 -18.27 9.27
N ARG A 210 -1.23 -18.36 8.42
CA ARG A 210 -1.80 -19.63 7.95
C ARG A 210 -0.79 -20.43 7.10
N TYR A 211 0.08 -19.75 6.35
CA TYR A 211 1.15 -20.39 5.58
C TYR A 211 2.26 -20.97 6.47
N LYS A 212 2.55 -20.34 7.62
CA LYS A 212 3.59 -20.79 8.56
C LYS A 212 3.20 -21.97 9.44
N GLU A 213 1.91 -22.27 9.61
CA GLU A 213 1.47 -23.53 10.20
C GLU A 213 1.89 -24.75 9.35
N GLY A 214 2.30 -24.54 8.08
CA GLY A 214 2.79 -25.57 7.16
C GLY A 214 4.33 -25.70 7.00
N GLY A 215 5.17 -25.01 7.79
CA GLY A 215 6.58 -25.43 7.95
C GLY A 215 7.72 -24.53 7.44
N LYS A 216 7.55 -23.21 7.27
CA LYS A 216 8.70 -22.28 7.10
C LYS A 216 8.67 -21.14 8.12
N ALA A 217 9.05 -21.49 9.36
CA ALA A 217 9.29 -20.53 10.42
C ALA A 217 10.71 -19.94 10.26
N ASN A 218 10.80 -18.66 9.88
CA ASN A 218 11.85 -17.69 10.25
C ASN A 218 11.98 -16.61 9.16
N ASP A 219 11.08 -15.64 9.16
CA ASP A 219 11.34 -14.35 8.52
C ASP A 219 11.61 -13.33 9.65
N PRO A 220 12.89 -12.94 9.88
CA PRO A 220 13.26 -11.99 10.93
C PRO A 220 12.62 -10.61 10.77
N GLU A 221 12.30 -10.20 9.54
CA GLU A 221 11.68 -8.90 9.26
C GLU A 221 10.20 -8.91 9.68
N PHE A 222 9.52 -10.04 9.44
CA PHE A 222 8.15 -10.27 9.92
C PHE A 222 8.06 -10.25 11.45
N GLU A 223 8.92 -10.99 12.15
CA GLU A 223 8.93 -11.03 13.62
C GLU A 223 9.19 -9.64 14.22
N ARG A 224 10.11 -8.88 13.63
CA ARG A 224 10.41 -7.51 14.07
C ARG A 224 9.18 -6.60 13.92
N ARG A 225 8.45 -6.70 12.80
CA ARG A 225 7.22 -5.92 12.56
C ARG A 225 6.06 -6.37 13.45
N LEU A 226 5.91 -7.67 13.68
CA LEU A 226 4.92 -8.21 14.61
C LEU A 226 5.16 -7.71 16.03
N ASN A 227 6.42 -7.62 16.45
CA ASN A 227 6.78 -7.05 17.75
C ASN A 227 6.51 -5.54 17.82
N ILE A 228 6.72 -4.79 16.73
CA ILE A 228 6.34 -3.37 16.65
C ILE A 228 4.81 -3.22 16.77
N LEU A 229 4.03 -4.08 16.11
CA LEU A 229 2.56 -4.10 16.21
C LEU A 229 2.06 -4.49 17.61
N ARG A 230 2.70 -5.45 18.27
CA ARG A 230 2.38 -5.84 19.65
C ARG A 230 2.59 -4.67 20.62
N LYS A 231 3.72 -3.97 20.50
CA LYS A 231 4.02 -2.77 21.30
C LYS A 231 2.97 -1.68 21.12
N MET A 232 2.52 -1.39 19.89
CA MET A 232 1.45 -0.40 19.66
C MET A 232 0.16 -0.72 20.41
N MET A 233 -0.17 -2.00 20.58
CA MET A 233 -1.39 -2.41 21.26
C MET A 233 -1.29 -2.36 22.78
N GLU A 234 -0.10 -2.65 23.33
CA GLU A 234 0.18 -2.48 24.77
C GLU A 234 0.04 -1.00 25.16
N PHE A 235 0.54 -0.09 24.33
CA PHE A 235 0.33 1.35 24.50
C PHE A 235 -1.14 1.76 24.34
N GLY A 236 -1.91 1.12 23.45
CA GLY A 236 -3.34 1.41 23.29
C GLY A 236 -4.20 1.04 24.50
N ASP A 237 -3.79 0.08 25.32
CA ASP A 237 -4.50 -0.30 26.55
C ASP A 237 -4.22 0.67 27.72
N GLU A 238 -3.09 1.38 27.71
CA GLU A 238 -2.75 2.42 28.70
C GLU A 238 -3.32 3.81 28.38
N VAL A 239 -3.64 4.09 27.11
CA VAL A 239 -3.94 5.46 26.62
C VAL A 239 -5.44 5.69 26.28
N ASN A 240 -6.35 5.00 26.97
CA ASN A 240 -7.79 5.34 26.95
C ASN A 240 -8.10 6.78 27.45
N GLN A 241 -7.10 7.57 27.81
CA GLN A 241 -7.25 8.93 28.32
C GLN A 241 -6.76 10.05 27.40
N ASN A 242 -5.96 9.79 26.34
CA ASN A 242 -5.50 10.85 25.41
C ASN A 242 -5.08 10.34 24.02
N ALA A 243 -6.04 10.20 23.09
CA ALA A 243 -5.80 9.80 21.71
C ALA A 243 -4.78 10.69 20.97
N GLU A 244 -4.69 11.98 21.31
CA GLU A 244 -3.73 12.92 20.71
C GLU A 244 -2.27 12.60 21.06
N GLN A 245 -2.00 12.17 22.30
CA GLN A 245 -0.65 11.78 22.73
C GLN A 245 -0.22 10.45 22.11
N PHE A 246 -1.17 9.53 21.95
CA PHE A 246 -0.94 8.30 21.18
C PHE A 246 -0.61 8.61 19.72
N VAL A 247 -1.36 9.52 19.09
CA VAL A 247 -1.09 9.98 17.71
C VAL A 247 0.27 10.67 17.59
N ASP A 248 0.70 11.47 18.57
CA ASP A 248 1.97 12.18 18.52
C ASP A 248 3.18 11.28 18.80
N ALA A 249 3.04 10.33 19.72
CA ALA A 249 3.99 9.24 19.92
C ALA A 249 4.10 8.36 18.66
N MET A 250 2.97 8.04 18.02
CA MET A 250 2.94 7.34 16.73
C MET A 250 3.55 8.15 15.60
N LYS A 251 3.40 9.47 15.53
CA LYS A 251 4.12 10.25 14.51
C LYS A 251 5.63 10.19 14.77
N THR A 252 6.04 10.40 16.02
CA THR A 252 7.45 10.54 16.40
C THR A 252 8.24 9.24 16.23
N GLU A 253 7.74 8.09 16.66
CA GLU A 253 8.47 6.82 16.57
C GLU A 253 8.53 6.27 15.12
N PHE A 254 7.60 6.68 14.26
CA PHE A 254 7.46 6.13 12.90
C PHE A 254 8.12 6.98 11.82
N PHE A 255 8.35 8.29 12.06
CA PHE A 255 9.12 9.14 11.15
C PHE A 255 10.65 9.08 11.39
N GLN A 256 11.11 8.42 12.46
CA GLN A 256 12.53 8.43 12.86
C GLN A 256 13.51 7.69 11.93
N ASP A 257 13.04 6.98 10.90
CA ASP A 257 13.91 6.33 9.92
C ASP A 257 14.26 7.22 8.70
N ARG A 258 13.76 8.47 8.62
CA ARG A 258 14.05 9.37 7.49
C ARG A 258 14.76 10.64 7.96
N VAL A 259 16.08 10.68 7.76
CA VAL A 259 16.83 11.95 7.79
C VAL A 259 16.71 12.58 6.40
N TYR A 260 16.03 13.73 6.31
CA TYR A 260 16.04 14.55 5.10
C TYR A 260 17.32 15.38 5.09
N VAL A 261 18.25 15.06 4.18
CA VAL A 261 19.39 15.93 3.91
C VAL A 261 19.02 16.84 2.77
N VAL A 262 18.80 18.12 3.08
CA VAL A 262 18.63 19.17 2.07
C VAL A 262 20.02 19.58 1.59
N THR A 263 20.34 19.30 0.34
CA THR A 263 21.56 19.84 -0.28
C THR A 263 21.29 21.26 -0.81
N PRO A 264 22.30 22.16 -0.85
CA PRO A 264 22.11 23.55 -1.31
C PRO A 264 21.55 23.71 -2.73
N LYS A 265 21.49 22.63 -3.53
CA LYS A 265 20.95 22.61 -4.89
C LYS A 265 19.48 22.17 -4.98
N GLY A 266 18.78 21.99 -3.86
CA GLY A 266 17.33 21.76 -3.84
C GLY A 266 16.89 20.32 -4.18
N THR A 267 17.82 19.37 -4.35
CA THR A 267 17.48 17.96 -4.52
C THR A 267 17.37 17.29 -3.15
N SER A 268 16.18 16.81 -2.79
CA SER A 268 15.94 16.02 -1.59
C SER A 268 16.26 14.55 -1.85
N SER A 269 17.27 14.01 -1.17
CA SER A 269 17.59 12.58 -1.18
C SER A 269 17.31 11.98 0.20
N THR A 270 16.52 10.91 0.25
CA THR A 270 16.23 10.17 1.49
C THR A 270 17.42 9.28 1.86
N CYS A 271 17.98 9.45 3.06
CA CYS A 271 19.06 8.60 3.56
C CYS A 271 18.59 7.84 4.82
N LEU A 272 18.79 6.52 4.85
CA LEU A 272 18.59 5.70 6.04
C LEU A 272 19.74 5.97 7.02
N ARG A 273 19.41 6.20 8.29
CA ARG A 273 20.40 6.52 9.33
C ARG A 273 21.32 5.31 9.54
N ALA A 274 22.56 5.39 9.06
CA ALA A 274 23.59 4.43 9.45
C ALA A 274 23.81 4.53 10.97
N ARG A 275 23.62 3.42 11.69
CA ARG A 275 23.97 3.33 13.11
C ARG A 275 25.47 3.64 13.22
N ARG A 276 25.83 4.64 14.02
CA ARG A 276 27.21 4.79 14.49
C ARG A 276 27.60 3.50 15.19
N GLN A 277 28.42 2.67 14.55
CA GLN A 277 29.26 1.74 15.30
C GLN A 277 30.22 2.61 16.10
N SER A 278 30.15 2.51 17.42
CA SER A 278 31.16 3.04 18.33
C SER A 278 32.48 2.35 18.00
N ILE A 279 33.34 3.01 17.23
CA ILE A 279 34.73 2.60 17.09
C ILE A 279 35.41 2.99 18.40
N SER A 280 35.75 2.00 19.22
CA SER A 280 36.59 2.16 20.41
C SER A 280 37.96 2.71 19.99
N PRO A 281 38.54 3.68 20.70
CA PRO A 281 39.85 4.23 20.35
C PRO A 281 40.94 3.23 20.74
N ILE A 282 41.68 2.70 19.75
CA ILE A 282 42.93 2.00 20.00
C ILE A 282 44.01 3.07 20.15
N THR A 283 44.47 3.28 21.39
CA THR A 283 45.62 4.14 21.70
C THR A 283 46.88 3.31 21.95
N SER A 284 48.01 3.88 21.51
CA SER A 284 49.44 3.54 21.77
C SER A 284 50.03 2.37 20.97
N THR A 285 51.20 2.46 20.31
CA THR A 285 52.30 3.46 20.25
C THR A 285 53.22 3.14 19.03
N PRO A 286 54.13 4.07 18.61
CA PRO A 286 54.90 3.97 17.37
C PRO A 286 56.37 3.58 17.58
N THR A 287 56.91 2.68 16.75
CA THR A 287 58.37 2.61 16.53
C THR A 287 58.73 1.98 15.18
N SER A 288 59.37 2.79 14.33
CA SER A 288 60.46 2.48 13.39
C SER A 288 60.61 1.07 12.79
N ALA A 289 60.37 0.95 11.48
CA ALA A 289 61.15 0.12 10.55
C ALA A 289 60.81 0.56 9.11
N ILE A 290 61.55 1.53 8.56
CA ILE A 290 62.60 1.29 7.56
C ILE A 290 62.05 0.77 6.22
N ALA A 291 61.86 1.73 5.32
CA ALA A 291 62.23 1.72 3.91
C ALA A 291 62.77 0.41 3.30
N ARG A 292 62.06 -0.13 2.31
CA ARG A 292 62.65 -0.61 1.05
C ARG A 292 61.59 -1.06 0.04
N ALA A 293 61.95 -0.95 -1.23
CA ALA A 293 61.35 -1.62 -2.40
C ALA A 293 60.08 -1.01 -3.03
N ALA A 294 60.22 0.16 -3.64
CA ALA A 294 59.48 0.50 -4.87
C ALA A 294 60.22 1.58 -5.69
N ARG A 295 61.45 1.28 -6.11
CA ARG A 295 62.13 1.94 -7.24
C ARG A 295 62.98 0.91 -7.97
N ARG A 296 62.53 0.50 -9.15
CA ARG A 296 63.33 0.02 -10.31
C ARG A 296 62.42 -0.74 -11.28
N SER A 297 61.98 -0.08 -12.35
CA SER A 297 62.15 -0.55 -13.74
C SER A 297 61.41 0.36 -14.73
N THR A 298 62.09 1.41 -15.17
CA THR A 298 61.85 2.03 -16.48
C THR A 298 63.22 2.27 -17.12
N ALA A 299 63.31 1.93 -18.40
CA ALA A 299 64.40 2.11 -19.37
C ALA A 299 65.53 1.06 -19.39
N ALA A 300 65.51 0.19 -20.41
CA ALA A 300 66.44 0.24 -21.55
C ALA A 300 66.29 -1.00 -22.47
N SER A 301 65.56 -0.87 -23.59
CA SER A 301 66.00 -1.13 -24.98
C SER A 301 64.89 -0.73 -25.94
#